data_AF-A0AAQ3WYR9-F1
#
_entry.id   AF-A0AAQ3WYR9-F1
#
_cell.length_a   1.000
_cell.length_b   1.000
_cell.length_c   1.000
_cell.angle_alpha   90.00
_cell.angle_beta   90.00
_cell.angle_gamma   90.00
#
_symmetry.space_group_name_H-M   'P 1'
#
loop_
_entity.id
_entity.type
_entity.pdbx_description
1 polymer ?
#
loop_
_entity_poly.entity_id
_entity_poly.type
_entity_poly.pdbx_seq_one_letter_code
_entity_poly.pdbx_strand_id
1 'polypeptide(L)'
;MSLGSSSSSHRRAAQGAVTGLTAGCKVGMRTGLPLVPCPKCGDEVMELRASDLSKIPGQIFFKCRLHEKDVPGTCSFYLLAKKYEKFLQNRGVLGHIEVEVGRKFGLKMEQTAPTLVEQVGRLQTELDRVKEEVEALQSGIAFVNADVQGLKNALGSLDVKCSKLISIGQLGLVCQIGVAFCVIVGVLVVLVK
;
A
#
# COMPACT_ATOMS: atom_id res chain seq x y z
N MET A 1 -34.19 -32.26 53.34
CA MET A 1 -32.79 -32.14 53.76
C MET A 1 -31.97 -32.17 52.47
N SER A 2 -31.61 -31.04 51.85
CA SER A 2 -30.60 -30.05 52.29
C SER A 2 -29.20 -30.71 52.26
N LEU A 3 -28.13 -30.26 51.60
CA LEU A 3 -27.69 -29.01 50.95
C LEU A 3 -26.58 -29.41 49.94
N GLY A 4 -26.28 -28.69 48.86
CA GLY A 4 -25.52 -27.43 48.82
C GLY A 4 -24.42 -27.61 47.75
N SER A 5 -24.29 -26.76 46.73
CA SER A 5 -23.59 -25.46 46.79
C SER A 5 -22.09 -25.65 47.07
N SER A 6 -21.11 -25.08 46.38
CA SER A 6 -21.01 -24.07 45.33
C SER A 6 -19.50 -23.93 45.00
N SER A 7 -19.19 -23.12 43.99
CA SER A 7 -18.00 -22.25 43.92
C SER A 7 -16.72 -22.87 43.35
N SER A 8 -15.85 -22.15 42.63
CA SER A 8 -15.86 -20.82 42.02
C SER A 8 -14.50 -20.65 41.33
N SER A 9 -14.47 -19.81 40.29
CA SER A 9 -13.35 -18.92 39.94
C SER A 9 -12.01 -19.53 39.50
N HIS A 10 -11.59 -19.21 38.27
CA HIS A 10 -10.67 -18.09 38.06
C HIS A 10 -10.64 -17.67 36.58
N ARG A 11 -10.95 -16.38 36.38
CA ARG A 11 -10.62 -15.57 35.20
C ARG A 11 -9.11 -15.26 35.23
N ARG A 12 -8.49 -15.14 34.05
CA ARG A 12 -7.74 -13.97 33.52
C ARG A 12 -7.01 -14.39 32.25
N ALA A 13 -7.38 -13.77 31.12
CA ALA A 13 -6.76 -12.56 30.54
C ALA A 13 -5.42 -12.92 29.90
N ALA A 14 -5.28 -12.81 28.58
CA ALA A 14 -4.85 -11.61 27.85
C ALA A 14 -4.34 -12.18 26.50
N GLN A 15 -4.31 -11.55 25.34
CA GLN A 15 -4.54 -10.19 24.86
C GLN A 15 -4.42 -10.31 23.33
N GLY A 16 -5.08 -9.41 22.61
CA GLY A 16 -4.55 -8.90 21.34
C GLY A 16 -4.60 -9.83 20.13
N ALA A 17 -5.66 -9.69 19.34
CA ALA A 17 -5.57 -9.76 17.88
C ALA A 17 -6.87 -9.22 17.26
N VAL A 18 -6.94 -7.89 17.13
CA VAL A 18 -7.74 -7.25 16.08
C VAL A 18 -7.04 -7.57 14.76
N THR A 19 -7.28 -8.76 14.22
CA THR A 19 -6.80 -9.16 12.89
C THR A 19 -7.91 -9.92 12.18
N GLY A 20 -8.45 -9.29 11.16
CA GLY A 20 -9.07 -9.89 9.98
C GLY A 20 -9.87 -11.17 10.15
N LEU A 21 -11.19 -11.04 10.32
CA LEU A 21 -12.17 -12.07 9.95
C LEU A 21 -12.31 -12.23 8.42
N THR A 22 -11.22 -12.01 7.67
CA THR A 22 -11.16 -12.16 6.20
C THR A 22 -10.54 -13.47 5.76
N ALA A 23 -10.22 -14.39 6.68
CA ALA A 23 -9.72 -15.72 6.35
C ALA A 23 -10.87 -16.75 6.35
N GLY A 24 -11.50 -16.97 5.19
CA GLY A 24 -12.22 -18.21 4.87
C GLY A 24 -13.73 -18.26 5.09
N CYS A 25 -14.43 -17.14 5.25
CA CYS A 25 -15.89 -17.16 5.33
C CYS A 25 -16.49 -17.61 3.97
N LYS A 26 -17.20 -18.74 3.96
CA LYS A 26 -18.01 -19.17 2.81
C LYS A 26 -19.00 -18.06 2.45
N VAL A 27 -19.25 -17.84 1.17
CA VAL A 27 -20.20 -16.81 0.71
C VAL A 27 -21.46 -17.50 0.19
N GLY A 28 -22.62 -16.97 0.54
CA GLY A 28 -23.90 -17.45 0.01
C GLY A 28 -23.97 -17.21 -1.50
N MET A 29 -24.21 -18.26 -2.28
CA MET A 29 -24.27 -18.19 -3.74
C MET A 29 -25.41 -17.32 -4.26
N ARG A 30 -26.49 -17.15 -3.50
CA ARG A 30 -27.70 -16.45 -3.96
C ARG A 30 -27.70 -14.97 -3.60
N THR A 31 -27.22 -14.62 -2.41
CA THR A 31 -27.22 -13.24 -1.91
C THR A 31 -25.85 -12.58 -1.95
N GLY A 32 -24.76 -13.35 -2.10
CA GLY A 32 -23.40 -12.82 -1.95
C GLY A 32 -23.03 -12.46 -0.51
N LEU A 33 -23.88 -12.77 0.46
CA LEU A 33 -23.61 -12.46 1.87
C LEU A 33 -22.66 -13.49 2.50
N PRO A 34 -21.70 -13.06 3.34
CA PRO A 34 -20.82 -13.98 4.05
C PRO A 34 -21.60 -14.87 5.02
N LEU A 35 -21.33 -16.17 4.98
CA LEU A 35 -21.86 -17.21 5.88
C LEU A 35 -20.96 -17.30 7.12
N VAL A 36 -21.13 -16.36 8.04
CA VAL A 36 -20.38 -16.36 9.29
C VAL A 36 -20.82 -17.51 10.20
N PRO A 37 -19.93 -18.01 11.08
CA PRO A 37 -20.29 -19.00 12.08
C PRO A 37 -21.49 -18.56 12.93
N CYS A 38 -22.32 -19.52 13.32
CA CYS A 38 -23.54 -19.27 14.08
C CYS A 38 -23.21 -18.55 15.40
N PRO A 39 -23.82 -17.40 15.70
CA PRO A 39 -23.53 -16.65 16.92
C PRO A 39 -23.98 -17.36 18.21
N LYS A 40 -24.82 -18.40 18.11
CA LYS A 40 -25.36 -19.13 19.27
C LYS A 40 -24.54 -20.35 19.65
N CYS A 41 -24.07 -21.12 18.67
CA CYS A 41 -23.40 -22.40 18.91
C CYS A 41 -22.06 -22.57 18.16
N GLY A 42 -21.68 -21.61 17.30
CA GLY A 42 -20.44 -21.68 16.52
C GLY A 42 -20.50 -22.55 15.25
N ASP A 43 -21.57 -23.34 15.04
CA ASP A 43 -21.70 -24.20 13.85
C ASP A 43 -22.03 -23.39 12.57
N GLU A 44 -21.98 -24.04 11.42
CA GLU A 44 -22.18 -23.44 10.09
C GLU A 44 -23.58 -22.84 9.92
N VAL A 45 -23.62 -21.65 9.31
CA VAL A 45 -24.85 -21.00 8.84
C VAL A 45 -25.01 -21.28 7.35
N MET A 46 -26.19 -21.77 6.96
CA MET A 46 -26.50 -22.14 5.58
C MET A 46 -27.48 -21.14 4.94
N GLU A 47 -27.30 -20.86 3.66
CA GLU A 47 -28.24 -20.10 2.82
C GLU A 47 -29.22 -21.05 2.12
N LEU A 48 -30.51 -20.85 2.33
CA LEU A 48 -31.57 -21.67 1.76
C LEU A 48 -32.67 -20.80 1.13
N ARG A 49 -33.31 -21.33 0.09
CA ARG A 49 -34.53 -20.74 -0.49
C ARG A 49 -35.74 -21.49 0.05
N ALA A 50 -36.72 -20.76 0.54
CA ALA A 50 -37.97 -21.33 1.01
C ALA A 50 -38.80 -21.86 -0.16
N SER A 51 -39.33 -23.08 -0.02
CA SER A 51 -40.20 -23.71 -1.01
C SER A 51 -41.49 -22.91 -1.23
N ASP A 52 -42.12 -23.11 -2.38
CA ASP A 52 -43.33 -22.38 -2.77
C ASP A 52 -44.55 -22.68 -1.87
N LEU A 53 -44.51 -23.79 -1.12
CA LEU A 53 -45.52 -24.18 -0.13
C LEU A 53 -45.24 -23.65 1.30
N SER A 54 -44.20 -22.84 1.49
CA SER A 54 -43.83 -22.31 2.80
C SER A 54 -44.59 -21.03 3.16
N LYS A 55 -44.52 -20.60 4.43
CA LYS A 55 -45.08 -19.31 4.90
C LYS A 55 -44.40 -18.07 4.26
N ILE A 56 -43.30 -18.26 3.53
CA ILE A 56 -42.46 -17.21 2.92
C ILE A 56 -41.96 -17.67 1.55
N PRO A 57 -42.86 -17.94 0.58
CA PRO A 57 -42.52 -18.61 -0.66
C PRO A 57 -41.44 -17.85 -1.44
N GLY A 58 -40.43 -18.60 -1.91
CA GLY A 58 -39.35 -18.07 -2.74
C GLY A 58 -38.34 -17.15 -2.04
N GLN A 59 -38.53 -16.83 -0.76
CA GLN A 59 -37.60 -15.97 0.00
C GLN A 59 -36.35 -16.73 0.42
N ILE A 60 -35.23 -16.00 0.53
CA ILE A 60 -33.96 -16.54 1.02
C ILE A 60 -33.89 -16.33 2.53
N PHE A 61 -33.45 -17.36 3.23
CA PHE A 61 -33.22 -17.33 4.67
C PHE A 61 -31.93 -18.04 5.04
N PHE A 62 -31.43 -17.71 6.22
CA PHE A 62 -30.20 -18.19 6.81
C PHE A 62 -30.55 -18.91 8.10
N LYS A 63 -30.12 -20.15 8.23
CA LYS A 63 -30.31 -20.91 9.49
C LYS A 63 -29.02 -21.61 9.87
N CYS A 64 -28.87 -21.86 11.17
CA CYS A 64 -27.81 -22.75 11.63
C CYS A 64 -28.08 -24.17 11.13
N ARG A 65 -27.02 -24.92 10.84
CA ARG A 65 -27.10 -26.33 10.47
C ARG A 65 -27.83 -27.18 11.52
N LEU A 66 -27.59 -26.88 12.80
CA LEU A 66 -28.25 -27.52 13.95
C LEU A 66 -29.64 -26.93 14.26
N HIS A 67 -30.21 -26.12 13.37
CA HIS A 67 -31.57 -25.60 13.56
C HIS A 67 -32.61 -26.61 13.05
N GLU A 68 -33.35 -27.17 14.00
CA GLU A 68 -34.52 -27.99 13.76
C GLU A 68 -35.78 -27.29 14.31
N LYS A 69 -36.86 -27.36 13.55
CA LYS A 69 -38.10 -26.67 13.90
C LYS A 69 -38.84 -27.49 14.96
N ASP A 70 -39.30 -26.82 16.01
CA ASP A 70 -40.14 -27.41 17.06
C ASP A 70 -39.46 -28.50 17.92
N VAL A 71 -38.13 -28.61 17.87
CA VAL A 71 -37.35 -29.56 18.71
C VAL A 71 -36.56 -28.82 19.80
N PRO A 72 -36.89 -29.03 21.09
CA PRO A 72 -36.16 -28.42 22.19
C PRO A 72 -34.72 -28.95 22.26
N GLY A 73 -33.76 -28.06 22.55
CA GLY A 73 -32.33 -28.41 22.62
C GLY A 73 -31.55 -28.16 21.32
N THR A 74 -32.20 -27.75 20.24
CA THR A 74 -31.55 -27.41 18.97
C THR A 74 -31.25 -25.91 18.86
N CYS A 75 -30.33 -25.55 17.95
CA CYS A 75 -29.94 -24.14 17.79
C CYS A 75 -31.11 -23.34 17.19
N SER A 76 -31.54 -22.28 17.86
CA SER A 76 -32.64 -21.42 17.40
C SER A 76 -32.19 -20.28 16.48
N PHE A 77 -31.08 -20.42 15.77
CA PHE A 77 -30.60 -19.37 14.85
C PHE A 77 -31.26 -19.50 13.48
N TYR A 78 -32.09 -18.52 13.17
CA TYR A 78 -32.82 -18.40 11.91
C TYR A 78 -33.07 -16.92 11.61
N LEU A 79 -32.69 -16.44 10.42
CA LEU A 79 -32.92 -15.07 9.96
C LEU A 79 -33.27 -15.04 8.48
N LEU A 80 -34.26 -14.24 8.09
CA LEU A 80 -34.50 -13.90 6.68
C LEU A 80 -33.34 -13.06 6.13
N ALA A 81 -33.12 -13.08 4.81
CA ALA A 81 -32.01 -12.37 4.17
C ALA A 81 -31.83 -10.91 4.63
N LYS A 82 -32.90 -10.11 4.62
CA LYS A 82 -32.86 -8.71 5.08
C LYS A 82 -32.44 -8.55 6.55
N LYS A 83 -32.82 -9.49 7.42
CA LYS A 83 -32.44 -9.47 8.84
C LYS A 83 -31.00 -9.96 9.03
N TYR A 84 -30.56 -10.92 8.23
CA TYR A 84 -29.21 -11.45 8.26
C TYR A 84 -28.19 -10.41 7.78
N GLU A 85 -28.50 -9.67 6.72
CA GLU A 85 -27.69 -8.54 6.23
C GLU A 85 -27.47 -7.48 7.32
N LYS A 86 -28.54 -7.02 7.98
CA LYS A 86 -28.43 -6.10 9.12
C LYS A 86 -27.61 -6.69 10.27
N PHE A 87 -27.76 -7.98 10.54
CA PHE A 87 -26.95 -8.66 11.55
C PHE A 87 -25.45 -8.62 11.20
N LEU A 88 -25.08 -8.77 9.92
CA LEU A 88 -23.70 -8.68 9.46
C LEU A 88 -23.16 -7.25 9.49
N GLN A 89 -23.98 -6.25 9.12
CA GLN A 89 -23.65 -4.83 9.23
C GLN A 89 -23.37 -4.44 10.68
N ASN A 90 -24.25 -4.83 11.61
CA ASN A 90 -24.10 -4.55 13.04
C ASN A 90 -22.85 -5.20 13.65
N ARG A 91 -22.33 -6.28 13.04
CA ARG A 91 -21.09 -6.95 13.45
C ARG A 91 -19.83 -6.40 12.77
N GLY A 92 -19.96 -5.43 11.86
CA GLY A 92 -18.84 -4.90 11.08
C GLY A 92 -18.21 -5.91 10.12
N VAL A 93 -18.91 -7.03 9.83
CA VAL A 93 -18.46 -8.05 8.86
C VAL A 93 -18.65 -7.53 7.44
N LEU A 94 -19.75 -6.81 7.22
CA LEU A 94 -19.92 -5.94 6.06
C LEU A 94 -19.32 -4.58 6.42
N GLY A 95 -17.99 -4.50 6.43
CA GLY A 95 -17.28 -3.22 6.44
C GLY A 95 -17.66 -2.41 5.21
N HIS A 96 -17.59 -1.08 5.30
CA HIS A 96 -17.76 -0.16 4.18
C HIS A 96 -16.74 -0.48 3.08
N ILE A 97 -17.06 -1.47 2.26
CA ILE A 97 -16.40 -1.77 1.01
C ILE A 97 -17.46 -1.36 0.00
N GLU A 98 -17.36 -0.10 -0.41
CA GLU A 98 -17.82 0.33 -1.72
C GLU A 98 -17.16 -0.57 -2.74
N VAL A 99 -17.83 -1.67 -3.06
CA VAL A 99 -17.84 -2.21 -4.40
C VAL A 99 -19.31 -2.29 -4.76
N GLU A 100 -19.78 -1.18 -5.34
CA GLU A 100 -20.86 -1.21 -6.30
C GLU A 100 -20.66 -2.43 -7.19
N VAL A 101 -21.61 -3.34 -7.25
CA VAL A 101 -22.34 -3.64 -8.48
C VAL A 101 -23.53 -4.52 -8.09
N GLY A 102 -24.73 -3.94 -8.18
CA GLY A 102 -25.88 -4.75 -8.52
C GLY A 102 -27.01 -4.76 -7.49
N ARG A 103 -27.98 -3.90 -7.79
CA ARG A 103 -29.41 -4.08 -7.54
C ARG A 103 -29.93 -3.65 -6.18
N LYS A 104 -30.97 -2.82 -6.30
CA LYS A 104 -32.07 -2.62 -5.35
C LYS A 104 -31.71 -1.80 -4.12
N PHE A 105 -31.61 -0.48 -4.26
CA PHE A 105 -32.43 0.42 -3.44
C PHE A 105 -32.54 1.76 -4.16
N GLY A 106 -33.65 1.94 -4.89
CA GLY A 106 -34.13 3.29 -5.13
C GLY A 106 -34.50 3.89 -3.76
N LEU A 107 -33.78 4.93 -3.37
CA LEU A 107 -34.28 6.17 -2.75
C LEU A 107 -33.07 7.03 -2.33
N LYS A 108 -32.94 8.18 -3.02
CA LYS A 108 -32.27 9.43 -2.62
C LYS A 108 -30.76 9.38 -2.28
N MET A 109 -29.94 9.38 -3.32
CA MET A 109 -28.61 10.00 -3.29
C MET A 109 -28.70 11.31 -4.09
N GLU A 110 -29.25 12.35 -3.48
CA GLU A 110 -29.28 13.69 -4.08
C GLU A 110 -29.01 14.72 -2.98
N GLN A 111 -27.79 14.70 -2.45
CA GLN A 111 -27.17 15.87 -1.78
C GLN A 111 -25.67 15.74 -1.47
N THR A 112 -25.01 14.63 -1.83
CA THR A 112 -23.55 14.46 -1.66
C THR A 112 -22.80 14.32 -3.00
N ALA A 113 -23.51 14.36 -4.13
CA ALA A 113 -22.91 14.39 -5.47
C ALA A 113 -22.23 15.73 -5.84
N PRO A 114 -22.72 16.93 -5.47
CA PRO A 114 -22.13 18.17 -5.98
C PRO A 114 -20.75 18.46 -5.35
N THR A 115 -20.52 18.10 -4.10
CA THR A 115 -19.24 18.34 -3.39
C THR A 115 -18.12 17.43 -3.89
N LEU A 116 -18.41 16.17 -4.22
CA LEU A 116 -17.43 15.25 -4.79
C LEU A 116 -17.05 15.66 -6.21
N VAL A 117 -18.01 16.07 -7.03
CA VAL A 117 -17.74 16.57 -8.39
C VAL A 117 -16.87 17.83 -8.36
N GLU A 118 -17.09 18.74 -7.40
CA GLU A 118 -16.27 19.93 -7.24
C GLU A 118 -14.84 19.61 -6.74
N GLN A 119 -14.70 18.63 -5.85
CA GLN A 119 -13.39 18.16 -5.39
C GLN A 119 -12.61 17.45 -6.50
N VAL A 120 -13.27 16.61 -7.30
CA VAL A 120 -12.67 15.97 -8.46
C VAL A 120 -12.24 17.03 -9.48
N GLY A 121 -13.07 18.05 -9.73
CA GLY A 121 -12.70 19.17 -10.59
C GLY A 121 -11.47 19.94 -10.10
N ARG A 122 -11.41 20.28 -8.80
CA ARG A 122 -10.24 20.93 -8.20
C ARG A 122 -8.98 20.07 -8.29
N LEU A 123 -9.09 18.77 -8.01
CA LEU A 123 -7.97 17.84 -8.11
C LEU A 123 -7.48 17.68 -9.55
N GLN A 124 -8.40 17.68 -10.52
CA GLN A 124 -8.06 17.64 -11.94
C GLN A 124 -7.20 18.85 -12.33
N THR A 125 -7.61 20.06 -11.92
CA THR A 125 -6.86 21.30 -12.20
C THR A 125 -5.47 21.30 -11.55
N GLU A 126 -5.35 20.85 -10.30
CA GLU A 126 -4.04 20.74 -9.65
C GLU A 126 -3.16 19.69 -10.33
N LEU A 127 -3.74 18.58 -10.82
CA LEU A 127 -3.00 17.54 -11.55
C LEU A 127 -2.47 18.07 -12.89
N ASP A 128 -3.27 18.85 -13.61
CA ASP A 128 -2.84 19.50 -14.85
C ASP A 128 -1.72 20.53 -14.58
N ARG A 129 -1.83 21.35 -13.53
CA ARG A 129 -0.76 22.30 -13.15
C ARG A 129 0.54 21.58 -12.79
N VAL A 130 0.46 20.55 -11.96
CA VAL A 130 1.64 19.75 -11.57
C VAL A 130 2.27 19.08 -12.78
N LYS A 131 1.46 18.63 -13.75
CA LYS A 131 1.97 18.05 -14.99
C LYS A 131 2.78 19.08 -15.80
N GLU A 132 2.27 20.29 -15.96
CA GLU A 132 3.00 21.38 -16.63
C GLU A 132 4.32 21.73 -15.90
N GLU A 133 4.29 21.81 -14.56
CA GLU A 133 5.49 22.05 -13.75
C GLU A 133 6.53 20.94 -13.91
N VAL A 134 6.10 19.67 -13.98
CA VAL A 134 7.00 18.53 -14.22
C VAL A 134 7.64 18.60 -15.61
N GLU A 135 6.88 18.94 -16.65
CA GLU A 135 7.41 19.09 -18.01
C GLU A 135 8.43 20.25 -18.08
N ALA A 136 8.15 21.37 -17.40
CA ALA A 136 9.07 22.49 -17.30
C ALA A 136 10.37 22.10 -16.55
N LEU A 137 10.26 21.44 -15.41
CA LEU A 137 11.41 20.93 -14.65
C LEU A 137 12.24 19.95 -15.46
N GLN A 138 11.60 19.06 -16.21
CA GLN A 138 12.28 18.09 -17.06
C GLN A 138 13.11 18.79 -18.15
N SER A 139 12.58 19.85 -18.75
CA SER A 139 13.34 20.68 -19.69
C SER A 139 14.54 21.38 -19.04
N GLY A 140 14.37 21.89 -17.81
CA GLY A 140 15.45 22.49 -17.02
C GLY A 140 16.57 21.51 -16.67
N ILE A 141 16.21 20.28 -16.28
CA ILE A 141 17.19 19.20 -16.02
C ILE A 141 17.99 18.88 -17.29
N ALA A 142 17.33 18.81 -18.46
CA ALA A 142 18.02 18.55 -19.72
C ALA A 142 19.04 19.65 -20.05
N PHE A 143 18.69 20.92 -19.80
CA PHE A 143 19.59 22.05 -19.97
C PHE A 143 20.82 21.97 -19.03
N VAL A 144 20.59 21.77 -17.73
CA VAL A 144 21.68 21.65 -16.75
C VAL A 144 22.60 20.46 -17.08
N ASN A 145 22.04 19.36 -17.56
CA ASN A 145 22.84 18.20 -17.96
C ASN A 145 23.75 18.53 -19.17
N ALA A 146 23.28 19.33 -20.13
CA ALA A 146 24.10 19.80 -21.24
C ALA A 146 25.27 20.68 -20.75
N ASP A 147 25.01 21.59 -19.82
CA ASP A 147 26.05 22.44 -19.21
C ASP A 147 27.08 21.63 -18.43
N VAL A 148 26.65 20.64 -17.64
CA VAL A 148 27.55 19.74 -16.90
C VAL A 148 28.44 18.95 -17.85
N GLN A 149 27.89 18.47 -18.97
CA GLN A 149 28.69 17.79 -20.00
C GLN A 149 29.69 18.74 -20.66
N GLY A 150 29.28 19.98 -20.95
CA GLY A 150 30.15 21.03 -21.47
C GLY A 150 31.32 21.33 -20.53
N LEU A 151 31.04 21.56 -19.24
CA LEU A 151 32.06 21.78 -18.22
C LEU A 151 33.00 20.59 -18.08
N LYS A 152 32.46 19.36 -18.09
CA LYS A 152 33.26 18.13 -17.99
C LYS A 152 34.26 18.02 -19.14
N ASN A 153 33.85 18.34 -20.36
CA ASN A 153 34.71 18.33 -21.54
C ASN A 153 35.79 19.43 -21.45
N ALA A 154 35.41 20.63 -21.00
CA ALA A 154 36.37 21.72 -20.78
C ALA A 154 37.42 21.35 -19.74
N LEU A 155 37.01 20.76 -18.61
CA LEU A 155 37.90 20.29 -17.56
C LEU A 155 38.88 19.22 -18.08
N GLY A 156 38.39 18.25 -18.85
CA GLY A 156 39.25 17.24 -19.48
C GLY A 156 40.28 17.83 -20.42
N SER A 157 39.92 18.88 -21.18
CA SER A 157 40.87 19.61 -22.04
C SER A 157 41.94 20.34 -21.22
N LEU A 158 41.55 20.97 -20.10
CA LEU A 158 42.48 21.62 -19.19
C LEU A 158 43.43 20.63 -18.52
N ASP A 159 42.94 19.47 -18.11
CA ASP A 159 43.75 18.40 -17.50
C ASP A 159 44.87 17.93 -18.44
N VAL A 160 44.55 17.73 -19.73
CA VAL A 160 45.54 17.40 -20.77
C VAL A 160 46.56 18.53 -20.95
N LYS A 161 46.11 19.80 -20.95
CA LYS A 161 47.03 20.96 -21.04
C LYS A 161 47.94 21.04 -19.82
N CYS A 162 47.41 20.82 -18.63
CA CYS A 162 48.17 20.81 -17.38
C CYS A 162 49.24 19.71 -17.40
N SER A 163 48.87 18.49 -17.83
CA SER A 163 49.80 17.37 -18.02
C SER A 163 50.93 17.71 -18.99
N LYS A 164 50.64 18.41 -20.10
CA LYS A 164 51.68 18.87 -21.03
C LYS A 164 52.63 19.89 -20.41
N LEU A 165 52.10 20.86 -19.65
CA LEU A 165 52.90 21.86 -18.97
C LEU A 165 53.80 21.24 -17.90
N ILE A 166 53.31 20.23 -17.17
CA ILE A 166 54.10 19.46 -16.21
C ILE A 166 55.29 18.79 -16.92
N SER A 167 55.06 18.11 -18.05
CA SER A 167 56.13 17.45 -18.81
C SER A 167 57.19 18.45 -19.32
N ILE A 168 56.77 19.62 -19.79
CA ILE A 168 57.69 20.69 -20.23
C ILE A 168 58.49 21.22 -19.04
N GLY A 169 57.85 21.44 -17.89
CA GLY A 169 58.52 21.89 -16.67
C GLY A 169 59.56 20.89 -16.15
N GLN A 170 59.23 19.60 -16.15
CA GLN A 170 60.16 18.52 -15.79
C GLN A 170 61.38 18.50 -16.72
N LEU A 171 61.19 18.64 -18.03
CA LEU A 171 62.29 18.70 -19.00
C LEU A 171 63.19 19.92 -18.77
N GLY A 172 62.60 21.09 -18.49
CA GLY A 172 63.34 22.31 -18.17
C GLY A 172 64.20 22.16 -16.91
N LEU A 173 63.65 21.53 -15.87
CA LEU A 173 64.36 21.27 -14.62
C LEU A 173 65.57 20.33 -14.83
N VAL A 174 65.39 19.24 -15.58
CA VAL A 174 66.49 18.30 -15.89
C VAL A 174 67.60 18.99 -16.70
N CYS A 175 67.23 19.84 -17.67
CA CYS A 175 68.19 20.59 -18.47
C CYS A 175 69.00 21.58 -17.62
N GLN A 176 68.33 22.32 -16.71
CA GLN A 176 69.01 23.24 -15.78
C GLN A 176 70.00 22.51 -14.87
N ILE A 177 69.63 21.37 -14.30
CA ILE A 177 70.52 20.56 -13.46
C ILE A 177 71.74 20.08 -14.27
N GLY A 178 71.53 19.64 -15.52
CA GLY A 178 72.62 19.21 -16.41
C GLY A 178 73.62 20.31 -16.72
N VAL A 179 73.14 21.52 -17.06
CA VAL A 179 74.00 22.69 -17.30
C VAL A 179 74.78 23.07 -16.04
N ALA A 180 74.12 23.11 -14.88
CA ALA A 180 74.79 23.41 -13.61
C ALA A 180 75.90 22.39 -13.27
N PHE A 181 75.63 21.09 -13.48
CA PHE A 181 76.61 20.03 -13.27
C PHE A 181 77.82 20.17 -14.22
N CYS A 182 77.59 20.44 -15.51
CA CYS A 182 78.66 20.66 -16.48
C CYS A 182 79.58 21.83 -16.10
N VAL A 183 79.01 22.93 -15.60
CA VAL A 183 79.78 24.08 -15.13
C VAL A 183 80.64 23.71 -13.93
N ILE A 184 80.08 23.01 -12.93
CA ILE A 184 80.80 22.59 -11.73
C ILE A 184 81.97 21.66 -12.08
N VAL A 185 81.73 20.64 -12.91
CA VAL A 185 82.77 19.68 -13.34
C VAL A 185 83.86 20.40 -14.13
N GLY A 186 83.49 21.32 -15.04
CA GLY A 186 84.46 22.10 -15.80
C GLY A 186 85.39 22.92 -14.91
N VAL A 187 84.84 23.59 -13.89
CA VAL A 187 85.63 24.35 -12.91
C VAL A 187 86.57 23.43 -12.12
N LEU A 188 86.10 22.27 -11.66
CA LEU A 188 86.94 21.30 -10.94
C LEU A 188 88.10 20.79 -11.79
N VAL A 189 87.87 20.48 -13.07
CA VAL A 189 88.92 20.01 -14.00
C VAL A 189 89.98 21.09 -14.22
N VAL A 190 89.58 22.36 -14.32
CA VAL A 190 90.50 23.49 -14.45
C VAL A 190 91.32 23.70 -13.18
N LEU A 191 90.73 23.51 -11.99
CA LEU A 191 91.43 23.68 -10.71
C LEU A 191 92.43 22.54 -10.39
N VAL A 192 92.22 21.35 -10.94
CA VAL A 192 93.09 20.17 -10.72
C VAL A 192 94.26 20.12 -11.73
N LYS A 193 94.18 20.88 -12.81
CA LYS A 193 95.27 21.04 -13.80
C LYS A 193 96.23 22.14 -13.38
#